data_AF-A0A662J4M0-F1
#
_entry.id   AF-A0A662J4M0-F1
#
_cell.length_a   1.000
_cell.length_b   1.000
_cell.length_c   1.000
_cell.angle_alpha   90.00
_cell.angle_beta   90.00
_cell.angle_gamma   90.00
#
_symmetry.space_group_name_H-M   'P 1'
#
loop_
_entity.id
_entity.type
_entity.pdbx_description
1 polymer ?
#
loop_
_entity_poly.entity_id
_entity_poly.type
_entity_poly.pdbx_seq_one_letter_code
_entity_poly.pdbx_strand_id
1 'polypeptide(L)'
;CRILLNSTVPPPWLAKHSWITRVFRAVIYFGTHGYLEFKPGKGVGPSPTRWPKISIDDVPHPYVYVVSNSMEGVIVERRSYAVLVDHLYRRCRWPMSSTNSTTY
;
A
#
# COMPACT_ATOMS: atom_id res chain seq x y z
N CYS A 1 19.41 -19.02 4.65
CA CYS A 1 19.20 -17.60 4.27
C CYS A 1 19.90 -17.32 2.96
N ARG A 2 19.20 -16.82 1.93
CA ARG A 2 19.77 -16.59 0.60
C ARG A 2 19.56 -15.12 0.23
N ILE A 3 20.62 -14.31 0.29
CA ILE A 3 20.63 -12.98 -0.32
C ILE A 3 21.03 -13.19 -1.77
N LEU A 4 20.03 -13.41 -2.62
CA LEU A 4 20.24 -13.55 -4.06
C LEU A 4 20.34 -12.16 -4.69
N LEU A 5 21.46 -11.90 -5.33
CA LEU A 5 21.64 -10.77 -6.24
C LEU A 5 20.92 -10.97 -7.59
N ASN A 6 20.12 -12.04 -7.73
CA ASN A 6 19.44 -12.41 -8.96
C ASN A 6 17.91 -12.38 -8.80
N SER A 7 17.25 -11.56 -9.61
CA SER A 7 15.82 -11.22 -9.57
C SER A 7 14.91 -12.27 -10.25
N THR A 8 15.45 -13.33 -10.84
CA THR A 8 14.69 -14.21 -11.76
C THR A 8 13.87 -15.30 -11.06
N VAL A 9 13.99 -15.47 -9.75
CA VAL A 9 13.18 -16.46 -9.00
C VAL A 9 11.78 -15.90 -8.78
N PRO A 10 10.70 -16.61 -9.16
CA PRO A 10 9.34 -16.19 -8.86
C PRO A 10 9.19 -16.14 -7.34
N PRO A 11 8.86 -14.97 -6.78
CA PRO A 11 9.03 -14.78 -5.36
C PRO A 11 7.82 -15.33 -4.59
N PRO A 12 8.00 -15.81 -3.34
CA PRO A 12 6.99 -16.60 -2.63
C PRO A 12 5.69 -15.85 -2.34
N TRP A 13 5.73 -14.51 -2.31
CA TRP A 13 4.55 -13.67 -2.08
C TRP A 13 3.58 -13.66 -3.27
N LEU A 14 4.02 -14.06 -4.47
CA LEU A 14 3.16 -14.11 -5.65
C LEU A 14 2.06 -15.16 -5.48
N ALA A 15 2.40 -16.34 -4.95
CA ALA A 15 1.43 -17.41 -4.73
C ALA A 15 0.28 -16.98 -3.80
N LYS A 16 0.59 -16.18 -2.77
CA LYS A 16 -0.41 -15.64 -1.85
C LYS A 16 -1.38 -14.70 -2.56
N HIS A 17 -0.86 -13.76 -3.35
CA HIS A 17 -1.71 -12.80 -4.06
C HIS A 17 -2.54 -13.50 -5.13
N SER A 18 -1.95 -14.40 -5.92
CA SER A 18 -2.68 -15.20 -6.91
C SER A 18 -3.81 -16.03 -6.29
N TRP A 19 -3.61 -16.58 -5.09
CA TRP A 19 -4.66 -17.31 -4.38
C TRP A 19 -5.81 -16.38 -3.94
N ILE A 20 -5.50 -15.23 -3.34
CA ILE A 20 -6.51 -14.28 -2.87
C ILE A 20 -7.31 -13.73 -4.06
N THR A 21 -6.63 -13.30 -5.12
CA THR A 21 -7.26 -12.76 -6.33
C THR A 21 -8.18 -13.79 -6.99
N ARG A 22 -7.77 -15.06 -7.07
CA ARG A 22 -8.58 -16.13 -7.70
C ARG A 22 -9.77 -16.56 -6.85
N VAL A 23 -9.64 -16.57 -5.52
CA VAL A 23 -10.70 -17.05 -4.60
C VAL A 23 -11.66 -15.93 -4.21
N PHE A 24 -11.13 -14.80 -3.76
CA PHE A 24 -11.92 -13.69 -3.19
C PHE A 24 -12.20 -12.55 -4.18
N ARG A 25 -11.44 -12.47 -5.28
CA ARG A 25 -11.65 -11.49 -6.37
C ARG A 25 -11.64 -10.01 -5.94
N ALA A 26 -11.13 -9.71 -4.74
CA ALA A 26 -10.97 -8.36 -4.22
C ALA A 26 -9.85 -8.34 -3.17
N VAL A 27 -9.09 -7.25 -3.13
CA VAL A 27 -8.03 -7.03 -2.12
C VAL A 27 -8.08 -5.56 -1.67
N ILE A 28 -8.16 -5.35 -0.35
CA ILE A 28 -8.07 -4.01 0.24
C ILE A 28 -6.76 -3.92 0.99
N TYR A 29 -5.96 -2.91 0.67
CA TYR A 29 -4.74 -2.61 1.41
C TYR A 29 -4.99 -1.49 2.40
N PHE A 30 -4.42 -1.67 3.59
CA PHE A 30 -4.45 -0.68 4.67
C PHE A 30 -3.02 -0.35 5.07
N GLY A 31 -2.73 0.94 5.20
CA GLY A 31 -1.47 1.43 5.73
C GLY A 31 -0.85 2.52 4.88
N THR A 32 0.33 2.96 5.28
CA THR A 32 1.08 3.99 4.56
C THR A 32 2.06 3.42 3.55
N HIS A 33 2.23 2.09 3.48
CA HIS A 33 3.15 1.47 2.54
C HIS A 33 2.78 0.02 2.26
N GLY A 34 2.73 -0.32 0.99
CA GLY A 34 2.61 -1.69 0.50
C GLY A 34 3.96 -2.19 0.03
N TYR A 35 4.32 -3.40 0.43
CA TYR A 35 5.50 -4.06 -0.14
C TYR A 35 5.41 -4.25 -1.67
N LEU A 36 4.19 -4.12 -2.23
CA LEU A 36 3.90 -4.25 -3.63
C LEU A 36 4.32 -3.03 -4.49
N GLU A 37 4.26 -1.82 -3.96
CA GLU A 37 4.59 -0.60 -4.72
C GLU A 37 6.11 -0.42 -4.94
N PHE A 38 6.92 -1.00 -4.06
CA PHE A 38 8.38 -0.96 -4.12
C PHE A 38 8.99 -2.16 -4.84
N LYS A 39 8.16 -2.99 -5.51
CA LYS A 39 8.68 -4.14 -6.25
C LYS A 39 9.54 -3.69 -7.43
N PRO A 40 10.59 -4.49 -7.75
CA PRO A 40 11.43 -4.20 -8.89
C PRO A 40 10.57 -4.14 -10.16
N GLY A 41 10.65 -3.04 -10.90
CA GLY A 41 9.74 -2.80 -12.01
C GLY A 41 9.82 -1.37 -12.53
N LYS A 42 8.94 -1.06 -13.48
CA LYS A 42 8.83 0.30 -14.03
C LYS A 42 8.29 1.24 -12.95
N GLY A 43 8.78 2.48 -12.96
CA GLY A 43 8.38 3.50 -12.00
C GLY A 43 6.95 4.02 -12.16
N VAL A 44 6.41 3.93 -13.39
CA VAL A 44 5.06 4.38 -13.79
C VAL A 44 4.57 3.46 -14.92
N GLY A 45 3.26 3.22 -15.00
CA GLY A 45 2.64 2.51 -16.12
C GLY A 45 3.03 1.03 -16.13
N PRO A 46 2.55 0.24 -15.16
CA PRO A 46 2.93 -1.16 -15.05
C PRO A 46 2.46 -1.94 -16.28
N SER A 47 3.41 -2.61 -16.94
CA SER A 47 3.10 -3.54 -18.03
C SER A 47 2.63 -4.89 -17.48
N PRO A 48 1.89 -5.70 -18.26
CA PRO A 48 1.34 -6.98 -17.80
C PRO A 48 2.40 -7.96 -17.29
N THR A 49 3.64 -7.80 -17.76
CA THR A 49 4.80 -8.63 -17.42
C THR A 49 5.54 -8.20 -16.14
N ARG A 50 5.07 -7.17 -15.42
CA ARG A 50 5.77 -6.65 -14.24
C ARG A 50 5.11 -7.12 -12.94
N TRP A 51 5.98 -7.35 -11.95
CA TRP A 51 5.60 -7.91 -10.64
C TRP A 51 4.40 -7.24 -9.95
N PRO A 52 4.25 -5.89 -9.94
CA PRO A 52 3.07 -5.26 -9.35
C PRO A 52 1.76 -5.69 -10.03
N LYS A 53 1.71 -5.67 -11.37
CA LYS A 53 0.51 -5.99 -12.14
C LYS A 53 0.18 -7.48 -12.11
N ILE A 54 1.18 -8.37 -12.20
CA ILE A 54 0.99 -9.83 -12.13
C ILE A 54 0.36 -10.24 -10.79
N SER A 55 0.63 -9.49 -9.72
CA SER A 55 0.21 -9.88 -8.38
C SER A 55 -1.21 -9.42 -8.05
N ILE A 56 -1.60 -8.23 -8.51
CA ILE A 56 -2.99 -7.75 -8.36
C ILE A 56 -3.89 -8.35 -9.43
N ASP A 57 -3.39 -8.72 -10.60
CA ASP A 57 -4.23 -9.15 -11.73
C ASP A 57 -5.22 -8.02 -12.12
N ASP A 58 -6.45 -8.36 -12.55
CA ASP A 58 -7.52 -7.42 -12.90
C ASP A 58 -8.61 -7.27 -11.80
N VAL A 59 -8.28 -7.47 -10.51
CA VAL A 59 -9.24 -7.22 -9.41
C VAL A 59 -9.22 -5.76 -8.96
N PRO A 60 -10.35 -5.24 -8.41
CA PRO A 60 -10.37 -3.92 -7.80
C PRO A 60 -9.36 -3.83 -6.67
N HIS A 61 -8.57 -2.75 -6.69
CA HIS A 61 -7.46 -2.51 -5.76
C HIS A 61 -7.63 -1.17 -5.03
N PRO A 62 -8.56 -1.07 -4.06
CA PRO A 62 -8.65 0.07 -3.15
C PRO A 62 -7.53 0.04 -2.10
N TYR A 63 -6.94 1.20 -1.84
CA TYR A 63 -5.87 1.36 -0.88
C TYR A 63 -6.19 2.51 0.08
N VAL A 64 -6.32 2.20 1.37
CA VAL A 64 -6.62 3.19 2.41
C VAL A 64 -5.33 3.82 2.91
N TYR A 65 -5.15 5.12 2.65
CA TYR A 65 -3.92 5.86 2.92
C TYR A 65 -4.13 7.02 3.90
N VAL A 66 -3.09 7.45 4.60
CA VAL A 66 -3.18 8.62 5.49
C VAL A 66 -2.96 9.91 4.69
N VAL A 67 -3.81 10.91 4.91
CA VAL A 67 -3.74 12.20 4.20
C VAL A 67 -2.41 12.93 4.39
N SER A 68 -1.69 12.68 5.49
CA SER A 68 -0.40 13.31 5.76
C SER A 68 0.74 12.78 4.87
N ASN A 69 0.53 11.70 4.11
CA ASN A 69 1.57 11.01 3.37
C ASN A 69 1.22 10.79 1.88
N SER A 70 0.56 11.77 1.25
CA SER A 70 0.05 11.63 -0.11
C SER A 70 1.14 11.40 -1.16
N MET A 71 2.36 11.91 -0.95
CA MET A 71 3.46 11.80 -1.93
C MET A 71 3.84 10.34 -2.21
N GLU A 72 3.74 9.47 -1.21
CA GLU A 72 4.01 8.04 -1.37
C GLU A 72 2.79 7.30 -1.92
N GLY A 73 1.58 7.77 -1.61
CA GLY A 73 0.34 7.30 -2.24
C GLY A 73 0.39 7.40 -3.77
N VAL A 74 0.99 8.48 -4.30
CA VAL A 74 1.19 8.65 -5.77
C VAL A 74 2.01 7.50 -6.38
N ILE A 75 2.93 6.90 -5.63
CA ILE A 75 3.73 5.75 -6.10
C ILE A 75 2.81 4.54 -6.28
N VAL A 76 1.88 4.32 -5.34
CA VAL A 76 0.90 3.22 -5.39
C VAL A 76 0.02 3.36 -6.62
N GLU A 77 -0.54 4.55 -6.85
CA GLU A 77 -1.39 4.84 -8.01
C GLU A 77 -0.63 4.59 -9.32
N ARG A 78 0.60 5.11 -9.44
CA ARG A 78 1.39 5.02 -10.67
C ARG A 78 1.97 3.64 -10.95
N ARG A 79 2.20 2.81 -9.94
CA ARG A 79 2.85 1.49 -10.07
C ARG A 79 1.92 0.30 -9.96
N SER A 80 0.75 0.48 -9.35
CA SER A 80 -0.18 -0.62 -9.08
C SER A 80 -1.64 -0.32 -9.46
N TYR A 81 -1.90 0.83 -10.09
CA TYR A 81 -3.26 1.29 -10.49
C TYR A 81 -4.27 1.19 -9.34
N ALA A 82 -3.82 1.44 -8.11
CA ALA A 82 -4.69 1.43 -6.95
C ALA A 82 -5.52 2.72 -6.90
N VAL A 83 -6.75 2.61 -6.39
CA VAL A 83 -7.56 3.77 -6.04
C VAL A 83 -7.27 4.13 -4.59
N LEU A 84 -6.74 5.33 -4.36
CA LEU A 84 -6.44 5.83 -3.02
C LEU A 84 -7.72 6.29 -2.32
N VAL A 85 -7.90 5.85 -1.08
CA VAL A 85 -8.97 6.29 -0.18
C VAL A 85 -8.29 6.89 1.04
N ASP A 86 -8.23 8.22 1.10
CA ASP A 86 -7.54 8.91 2.19
C ASP A 86 -8.37 8.93 3.47
N HIS A 87 -7.71 8.73 4.61
CA HIS A 87 -8.28 8.91 5.95
C HIS A 87 -7.52 9.98 6.74
N LEU A 88 -8.25 10.64 7.63
CA LEU A 88 -7.68 11.64 8.52
C LEU A 88 -6.86 10.95 9.63
N TYR A 89 -5.66 11.47 9.87
CA TYR A 89 -4.84 11.02 11.00
C TYR A 89 -5.52 11.37 12.33
N ARG A 90 -5.11 10.68 13.39
CA ARG A 90 -5.63 10.92 14.74
C ARG A 90 -5.37 12.37 15.15
N ARG A 91 -6.40 13.06 15.67
CA ARG A 91 -6.29 14.44 16.17
C ARG A 91 -5.10 14.57 17.14
N CYS A 92 -4.14 15.44 16.81
CA CYS A 92 -3.09 15.83 17.75
C CYS A 92 -3.73 16.58 18.92
N ARG A 93 -3.67 15.99 20.11
CA ARG A 93 -4.01 16.68 21.36
C ARG A 93 -2.75 17.42 21.79
N TRP A 94 -2.77 18.75 21.73
CA TRP A 94 -1.74 19.56 22.37
C TRP A 94 -1.63 19.17 23.85
N PRO A 95 -0.42 19.16 24.44
CA PRO A 95 -0.32 19.20 25.89
C PRO A 95 -1.02 20.48 26.32
N MET A 96 -2.24 20.35 26.85
CA MET A 96 -2.87 21.44 27.58
C MET A 96 -1.87 21.81 28.66
N SER A 97 -1.39 23.06 28.64
CA SER A 97 -0.84 23.65 29.84
C SER A 97 -1.86 23.40 30.94
N SER A 98 -1.43 22.68 31.97
CA SER A 98 -2.19 22.46 33.20
C SER A 98 -2.64 23.82 33.73
N THR A 99 -3.84 24.23 33.36
CA THR A 99 -4.56 25.30 34.02
C THR A 99 -5.65 24.60 34.80
N ASN A 100 -5.33 24.34 36.07
CA ASN A 100 -6.32 24.05 37.09
C ASN A 100 -7.44 25.08 36.97
N SER A 101 -8.62 24.63 36.54
CA SER A 101 -9.88 25.34 36.75
C SER A 101 -10.90 24.32 37.22
N THR A 102 -10.64 23.82 38.43
CA THR A 102 -11.68 23.41 39.37
C THR A 102 -12.65 24.57 39.58
N THR A 103 -13.95 24.26 39.56
CA THR A 103 -15.06 25.01 40.19
C THR A 103 -15.22 26.47 39.77
N TYR A 104 -16.28 26.80 39.01
CA TYR A 104 -17.56 27.36 39.48
C TYR A 104 -18.61 27.24 38.38
#